data_AF-A0A0B6XWJ8-F1
#
_entry.id   AF-A0A0B6XWJ8-F1
#
_cell.length_a   1.000
_cell.length_b   1.000
_cell.length_c   1.000
_cell.angle_alpha   90.00
_cell.angle_beta   90.00
_cell.angle_gamma   90.00
#
_symmetry.space_group_name_H-M   'P 1'
#
loop_
_entity.id
_entity.type
_entity.pdbx_description
1 polymer ?
#
loop_
_entity_poly.entity_id
_entity_poly.type
_entity_poly.pdbx_seq_one_letter_code
_entity_poly.pdbx_strand_id
1 'polypeptide(L)'
;LCDQLREKSKSGEVRRTHIILVAEGAVDNSGNHINCSEVQKVLIEQMKMDVRVTVLGHVQRGGNTSAFDRILEDLSDSTQTLKHW
;
A
#
# COMPACT_ATOMS: atom_id res chain seq x y z
N LEU A 1 -7.13 2.19 13.59
CA LEU A 1 -5.78 2.66 13.22
C LEU A 1 -4.98 3.15 14.43
N CYS A 2 -5.39 4.25 15.09
CA CYS A 2 -4.64 4.83 16.21
C CYS A 2 -4.38 3.84 17.37
N ASP A 3 -5.36 3.00 17.71
CA ASP A 3 -5.20 2.02 18.80
C ASP A 3 -4.11 0.98 18.47
N GLN A 4 -4.12 0.43 17.25
CA GLN A 4 -3.08 -0.48 16.78
C GLN A 4 -1.69 0.16 16.79
N LEU A 5 -1.59 1.44 16.45
CA LEU A 5 -0.32 2.17 16.52
C LEU A 5 0.15 2.33 17.97
N ARG A 6 -0.75 2.71 18.89
CA ARG A 6 -0.44 2.83 20.33
C ARG A 6 0.01 1.52 20.94
N GLU A 7 -0.63 0.41 20.59
CA GLU A 7 -0.25 -0.92 21.05
C GLU A 7 1.16 -1.30 20.58
N LYS A 8 1.45 -1.09 19.29
CA LYS A 8 2.78 -1.36 18.72
C LYS A 8 3.86 -0.45 19.27
N SER A 9 3.54 0.77 19.70
CA SER A 9 4.51 1.63 20.39
C SER A 9 4.81 1.17 21.83
N LYS A 10 3.89 0.45 22.48
CA LYS A 10 4.03 0.01 23.88
C LYS A 10 4.78 -1.32 24.03
N SER A 11 4.84 -2.16 23.00
CA SER A 11 5.36 -3.53 23.09
C SER A 11 6.89 -3.65 23.27
N GLY A 12 7.61 -2.56 23.59
CA GLY A 12 9.05 -2.57 23.88
C GLY A 12 9.96 -2.80 22.66
N GLU A 13 9.41 -3.33 21.57
CA GLU A 13 10.06 -3.41 20.26
C GLU A 13 10.01 -2.03 19.61
N VAL A 14 11.10 -1.27 19.75
CA VAL A 14 11.19 0.14 19.33
C VAL A 14 11.16 0.26 17.80
N ARG A 15 10.00 0.07 17.18
CA ARG A 15 9.72 0.54 15.82
C ARG A 15 9.41 2.03 15.90
N ARG A 16 10.43 2.86 15.68
CA ARG A 16 10.31 4.33 15.66
C ARG A 16 9.51 4.85 14.46
N THR A 17 9.33 4.01 13.43
CA THR A 17 8.72 4.41 12.15
C THR A 17 7.57 3.48 11.79
N HIS A 18 6.42 4.07 11.48
CA HIS A 18 5.27 3.38 10.94
C HIS A 18 5.14 3.67 9.46
N ILE A 19 4.89 2.64 8.65
CA ILE A 19 4.55 2.77 7.24
C ILE A 19 3.07 2.41 7.11
N ILE A 20 2.30 3.31 6.55
CA ILE A 20 0.87 3.13 6.29
C ILE A 20 0.68 3.16 4.78
N LEU A 21 0.14 2.07 4.24
CA LEU A 21 -0.18 1.94 2.82
C LEU A 21 -1.67 2.27 2.63
N VAL A 22 -1.95 3.19 1.71
CA VAL A 22 -3.33 3.57 1.35
C VAL A 22 -3.48 3.32 -0.15
N ALA A 23 -4.46 2.49 -0.52
CA ALA A 23 -4.77 2.22 -1.92
C ALA A 23 -5.49 3.42 -2.55
N GLU A 24 -5.27 3.65 -3.85
CA GLU A 24 -5.93 4.73 -4.62
C GLU A 24 -7.47 4.62 -4.55
N GLY A 25 -7.99 3.39 -4.54
CA GLY A 25 -9.42 3.09 -4.40
C GLY A 25 -9.88 2.79 -2.97
N ALA A 26 -9.14 3.22 -1.94
CA ALA A 26 -9.54 2.97 -0.55
C ALA A 26 -10.89 3.63 -0.22
N VAL A 27 -11.81 2.87 0.33
CA VAL A 27 -13.15 3.32 0.75
C VAL A 27 -13.50 2.77 2.13
N ASP A 28 -14.37 3.46 2.85
CA ASP A 28 -14.98 2.97 4.07
C ASP A 28 -16.18 2.03 3.78
N ASN A 29 -16.82 1.53 4.84
CA ASN A 29 -17.97 0.63 4.72
C ASN A 29 -19.22 1.28 4.09
N SER A 30 -19.25 2.62 4.01
CA SER A 30 -20.34 3.38 3.37
C SER A 30 -20.00 3.75 1.93
N GLY A 31 -18.82 3.39 1.43
CA GLY A 31 -18.34 3.72 0.09
C GLY A 31 -17.70 5.11 -0.02
N ASN A 32 -17.47 5.81 1.09
CA ASN A 32 -16.76 7.09 1.06
C ASN A 32 -15.27 6.85 0.86
N HIS A 33 -14.64 7.64 -0.01
CA HIS A 33 -13.20 7.57 -0.23
C HIS A 33 -12.40 7.90 1.03
N ILE A 34 -11.34 7.13 1.27
CA ILE A 34 -10.37 7.39 2.34
C ILE A 34 -9.14 8.04 1.72
N ASN A 35 -8.96 9.34 1.95
CA ASN A 35 -7.84 10.09 1.38
C ASN A 35 -6.61 10.05 2.29
N CYS A 36 -5.42 10.09 1.69
CA CYS A 36 -4.16 10.17 2.43
C CYS A 36 -4.08 11.41 3.34
N SER A 37 -4.71 12.53 2.95
CA SER A 37 -4.77 13.76 3.74
C SER A 37 -5.58 13.58 5.04
N GLU A 38 -6.67 12.81 4.99
CA GLU A 38 -7.50 12.53 6.17
C GLU A 38 -6.76 11.64 7.15
N VAL A 39 -6.08 10.61 6.62
CA VAL A 39 -5.21 9.74 7.43
C VAL A 39 -4.08 10.56 8.07
N GLN A 40 -3.41 11.42 7.30
CA GLN A 40 -2.36 12.30 7.82
C GLN A 40 -2.88 13.20 8.95
N LYS A 41 -4.03 13.84 8.74
CA LYS A 41 -4.66 14.73 9.72
C LYS A 41 -4.93 14.01 11.04
N VAL A 42 -5.56 12.82 10.98
CA VAL A 42 -5.87 12.02 12.17
C VAL A 42 -4.59 11.66 12.96
N LEU A 43 -3.51 11.29 12.27
CA LEU A 43 -2.25 10.93 12.91
C LEU A 43 -1.52 12.13 13.52
N ILE A 44 -1.57 13.30 12.88
CA ILE A 44 -0.99 14.52 13.45
C ILE A 44 -1.80 14.97 14.66
N GLU A 45 -3.13 15.07 14.54
CA GLU A 45 -3.99 15.64 15.57
C GLU A 45 -4.15 14.72 16.79
N GLN A 46 -4.35 13.41 16.58
CA GLN A 46 -4.66 12.48 17.67
C GLN A 46 -3.45 11.73 18.22
N MET A 47 -2.39 11.60 17.42
CA MET A 47 -1.20 10.84 17.79
C MET A 47 0.06 11.70 17.90
N LYS A 48 0.02 12.97 17.46
CA LYS A 48 1.15 13.92 17.50
C LYS A 48 2.40 13.37 16.82
N MET A 49 2.21 12.62 15.74
CA MET A 49 3.29 12.03 14.94
C MET A 49 3.73 12.99 13.83
N ASP A 50 5.01 12.97 13.47
CA ASP A 50 5.46 13.54 12.20
C ASP A 50 5.06 12.60 11.06
N VAL A 51 4.32 13.09 10.08
CA VAL A 51 3.72 12.28 9.01
C VAL A 51 4.03 12.90 7.66
N ARG A 52 4.68 12.10 6.81
CA ARG A 52 4.96 12.45 5.42
C ARG A 52 4.12 11.57 4.50
N VAL A 53 3.45 12.20 3.54
CA VAL A 53 2.67 11.51 2.51
C VAL A 53 3.50 11.43 1.24
N THR A 54 3.63 10.23 0.68
CA THR A 54 4.27 9.99 -0.61
C THR A 54 3.28 9.27 -1.53
N VAL A 55 2.95 9.89 -2.66
CA VAL A 55 2.13 9.27 -3.70
C VAL A 55 3.06 8.73 -4.78
N LEU A 56 3.09 7.40 -4.96
CA LEU A 56 4.00 6.74 -5.91
C LEU A 56 3.66 7.07 -7.37
N GLY A 57 2.38 7.21 -7.69
CA GLY A 57 1.91 7.54 -9.04
C GLY A 57 2.40 6.57 -10.11
N HIS A 58 2.83 7.11 -11.26
CA HIS A 58 3.23 6.37 -12.46
C HIS A 58 4.46 5.48 -12.28
N VAL A 59 5.28 5.67 -11.23
CA VAL A 59 6.44 4.80 -10.95
C VAL A 59 6.01 3.35 -10.76
N GLN A 60 4.77 3.11 -10.29
CA GLN A 60 4.19 1.77 -10.13
C GLN A 60 3.98 1.01 -11.45
N ARG A 61 4.02 1.70 -12.60
CA ARG A 61 3.86 1.11 -13.94
C ARG A 61 5.18 1.10 -14.74
N GLY A 62 6.26 1.67 -14.21
CA GLY A 62 7.57 1.73 -14.86
C GLY A 62 8.56 0.73 -14.27
N GLY A 63 9.77 0.70 -14.83
CA GLY A 63 10.86 -0.17 -14.38
C GLY A 63 11.00 -1.45 -15.21
N ASN A 64 12.04 -2.23 -14.90
CA ASN A 64 12.24 -3.53 -15.54
C ASN A 64 11.30 -4.56 -14.92
N THR A 65 10.68 -5.38 -15.77
CA THR A 65 9.89 -6.54 -15.36
C THR A 65 10.70 -7.42 -14.41
N SER A 66 10.10 -7.79 -13.28
CA SER A 66 10.77 -8.66 -12.33
C SER A 66 10.97 -10.06 -12.94
N ALA A 67 11.90 -10.85 -12.40
CA ALA A 67 12.10 -12.23 -12.86
C ALA A 67 10.82 -13.07 -12.73
N PHE A 68 9.99 -12.79 -11.72
CA PHE A 68 8.70 -13.43 -11.53
C PHE A 68 7.71 -13.06 -12.63
N ASP A 69 7.61 -11.76 -12.96
CA ASP A 69 6.72 -11.29 -14.04
C ASP A 69 7.09 -11.92 -15.38
N ARG A 70 8.39 -12.05 -15.68
CA ARG A 70 8.88 -12.66 -16.93
C ARG A 70 8.49 -14.13 -17.05
N ILE A 71 8.60 -14.90 -15.96
CA ILE A 71 8.24 -16.32 -15.96
C ILE A 71 6.72 -16.47 -16.10
N LEU A 72 5.94 -15.63 -15.42
CA LEU A 72 4.48 -15.65 -15.55
C LEU A 72 4.01 -15.28 -16.96
N GLU A 73 4.66 -14.30 -17.59
CA GLU A 73 4.40 -13.91 -18.98
C GLU A 73 4.63 -15.10 -19.94
N ASP A 74 5.79 -15.75 -19.86
CA ASP A 74 6.13 -16.92 -20.68
C ASP A 74 5.15 -18.11 -20.48
N LEU A 75 4.75 -18.37 -19.23
CA LEU A 75 3.75 -19.40 -18.92
C LEU A 75 2.35 -19.05 -19.44
N SER A 76 1.96 -17.77 -19.34
CA SER A 76 0.69 -17.28 -19.86
C SER A 76 0.61 -17.43 -21.38
N ASP A 77 1.69 -17.05 -22.08
CA ASP A 77 1.79 -17.13 -23.55
C ASP A 77 1.74 -18.59 -24.05
N SER A 78 2.47 -19.48 -23.37
CA SER A 78 2.43 -20.92 -23.66
C SER A 78 1.02 -21.50 -23.49
N THR A 79 0.31 -21.07 -22.45
CA THR A 79 -1.06 -21.52 -22.17
C THR A 79 -2.07 -20.97 -23.16
N GLN A 80 -1.93 -19.71 -23.62
CA GLN A 80 -2.77 -19.14 -24.66
C GLN A 80 -2.57 -19.83 -26.01
N THR A 81 -1.32 -20.16 -26.34
CA THR A 81 -0.98 -20.89 -27.57
C THR A 81 -1.66 -22.26 -27.56
N LEU A 82 -1.60 -23.01 -26.45
CA LEU A 82 -2.26 -24.32 -26.32
C LEU A 82 -3.81 -24.26 -26.32
N LYS A 83 -4.41 -23.10 -26.01
CA LYS A 83 -5.88 -22.92 -26.05
C LYS A 83 -6.40 -22.55 -27.44
N HIS A 84 -5.52 -22.19 -28.36
CA HIS A 84 -5.86 -21.78 -29.73
C HIS A 84 -5.63 -22.90 -30.77
N TRP A 85 -5.14 -24.06 -30.32
CA TRP A 85 -5.07 -25.32 -31.05
C TRP A 85 -6.05 -26.33 -30.43
#